data_AF-A0A8H7BUI4-F1
#
_entry.id   AF-A0A8H7BUI4-F1
#
_cell.length_a   1.000
_cell.length_b   1.000
_cell.length_c   1.000
_cell.angle_alpha   90.00
_cell.angle_beta   90.00
_cell.angle_gamma   90.00
#
_symmetry.space_group_name_H-M   'P 1'
#
loop_
_entity.id
_entity.type
_entity.pdbx_description
1 polymer ?
#
loop_
_entity_poly.entity_id
_entity_poly.type
_entity_poly.pdbx_seq_one_letter_code
_entity_poly.pdbx_strand_id
1 'polypeptide(L)'
;MDEFGMGSANIYSDHGPVNNPYTYRHDYQALDDPAQRRAAGGSSGGSAAAVAMNMCLAALGSDTGGSVRLPASYCGVVGFKPSYGRCSRRGLIAYANSLDTVGILAKSAKDVLTVYGVIAQHDPDDPTSMPTSLRNSADELDQELASRWNSDDLTGLVVGIPQEYYVEPLSSDVKDVWRDGIRQLKKLGASIVPISLPHTRYALSAYYTVALAEASSNLARYDGVRFGHRSTAMPSDDLIYADTRAEGFGSEVQRRILLGTHVLTAGAYETLFLPAQRARRLIQSDFDETFLSPNPLNAKKTDTKGNVHLILTPSAISSAPNIDDCIPTADDNTRVANAYLNDVMTVPASLSGIPAVSIPFGKSRENGYPIGLQLLGPYGHDRFLLRIADVLARNSS
;
A
#
# COMPACT_ATOMS: atom_id res chain seq x y z
N MET A 1 -5.79 12.46 5.90
CA MET A 1 -4.89 11.76 4.96
C MET A 1 -3.75 12.69 4.61
N ASP A 2 -2.63 12.18 4.09
CA ASP A 2 -1.69 13.06 3.38
C ASP A 2 -2.42 13.69 2.16
N GLU A 3 -2.15 14.95 1.89
CA GLU A 3 -2.75 15.76 0.83
C GLU A 3 -2.62 15.05 -0.51
N PHE A 4 -3.72 14.91 -1.25
CA PHE A 4 -3.80 14.16 -2.50
C PHE A 4 -3.27 12.71 -2.45
N GLY A 5 -3.17 12.11 -1.26
CA GLY A 5 -2.63 10.77 -1.07
C GLY A 5 -1.10 10.70 -1.12
N MET A 6 -0.41 11.84 -1.11
CA MET A 6 1.03 11.97 -1.32
C MET A 6 1.81 12.08 0.00
N GLY A 7 2.14 10.93 0.58
CA GLY A 7 2.97 10.85 1.77
C GLY A 7 2.85 9.47 2.45
N SER A 8 3.85 9.15 3.28
CA SER A 8 3.96 7.83 3.93
C SER A 8 3.90 7.91 5.46
N ALA A 9 3.74 9.11 6.02
CA ALA A 9 3.68 9.35 7.47
C ALA A 9 2.37 10.02 7.96
N ASN A 10 1.51 10.51 7.04
CA ASN A 10 0.33 11.32 7.37
C ASN A 10 0.67 12.63 8.10
N ILE A 11 1.67 13.34 7.58
CA ILE A 11 2.14 14.64 8.09
C ILE A 11 1.82 15.81 7.16
N TYR A 12 1.57 15.54 5.87
CA TYR A 12 1.22 16.57 4.90
C TYR A 12 -0.29 16.74 4.87
N SER A 13 -0.86 17.50 5.78
CA SER A 13 -2.31 17.76 5.79
C SER A 13 -2.61 19.16 6.28
N ASP A 14 -3.55 19.83 5.61
CA ASP A 14 -4.04 21.15 6.01
C ASP A 14 -4.68 21.16 7.41
N HIS A 15 -5.10 19.99 7.90
CA HIS A 15 -5.68 19.81 9.23
C HIS A 15 -4.64 19.40 10.29
N GLY A 16 -3.36 19.38 9.92
CA GLY A 16 -2.27 18.90 10.76
C GLY A 16 -2.07 17.38 10.70
N PRO A 17 -0.99 16.89 11.30
CA PRO A 17 -0.60 15.48 11.22
C PRO A 17 -1.55 14.57 12.00
N VAL A 18 -1.65 13.30 11.59
CA VAL A 18 -2.39 12.27 12.34
C VAL A 18 -1.41 11.51 13.23
N ASN A 19 -1.61 11.64 14.53
CA ASN A 19 -0.85 10.89 15.54
C ASN A 19 -1.30 9.43 15.59
N ASN A 20 -0.35 8.52 15.75
CA ASN A 20 -0.63 7.10 15.95
C ASN A 20 -1.36 6.90 17.29
N PRO A 21 -2.56 6.30 17.31
CA PRO A 21 -3.34 6.17 18.53
C PRO A 21 -2.79 5.17 19.55
N TYR A 22 -1.83 4.33 19.20
CA TYR A 22 -1.45 3.16 20.00
C TYR A 22 -1.09 3.49 21.46
N THR A 23 -0.24 4.49 21.70
CA THR A 23 0.14 4.91 23.06
C THR A 23 -1.00 5.62 23.78
N TYR A 24 -1.78 6.42 23.05
CA TYR A 24 -2.81 7.29 23.62
C TYR A 24 -4.12 6.59 23.96
N ARG A 25 -4.31 5.36 23.48
CA ARG A 25 -5.38 4.49 23.99
C ARG A 25 -5.25 4.21 25.49
N HIS A 26 -4.04 4.35 26.04
CA HIS A 26 -3.72 4.02 27.42
C HIS A 26 -3.27 5.23 28.24
N ASP A 27 -2.67 6.24 27.61
CA ASP A 27 -2.27 7.49 28.26
C ASP A 27 -2.45 8.70 27.34
N TYR A 28 -3.51 9.49 27.57
CA TYR A 28 -3.79 10.69 26.78
C TYR A 28 -2.78 11.83 27.00
N GLN A 29 -2.09 11.88 28.15
CA GLN A 29 -1.13 12.94 28.46
C GLN A 29 0.15 12.83 27.63
N ALA A 30 0.43 11.63 27.09
CA ALA A 30 1.56 11.42 26.18
C ALA A 30 1.47 12.24 24.88
N LEU A 31 0.31 12.83 24.53
CA LEU A 31 0.18 13.73 23.38
C LEU A 31 0.94 15.05 23.58
N ASP A 32 1.13 15.45 24.84
CA ASP A 32 1.82 16.68 25.19
C ASP A 32 3.36 16.52 25.14
N ASP A 33 3.86 15.29 25.00
CA ASP A 33 5.29 14.97 24.87
C ASP A 33 5.65 14.69 23.39
N PRO A 34 6.35 15.61 22.71
CA PRO A 34 6.82 15.41 21.34
C PRO A 34 7.62 14.13 21.13
N ALA A 35 8.38 13.69 22.15
CA ALA A 35 9.20 12.49 22.07
C ALA A 35 8.36 11.19 21.97
N GLN A 36 7.08 11.25 22.34
CA GLN A 36 6.15 10.11 22.30
C GLN A 36 5.21 10.13 21.10
N ARG A 37 5.18 11.22 20.33
CA ARG A 37 4.41 11.30 19.09
C ARG A 37 4.98 10.36 18.04
N ARG A 38 4.11 9.51 17.49
CA ARG A 38 4.45 8.61 16.40
C ARG A 38 3.56 8.85 15.20
N ALA A 39 4.10 8.65 14.01
CA ALA A 39 3.34 8.71 12.78
C ALA A 39 2.28 7.59 12.71
N ALA A 40 1.06 7.92 12.30
CA ALA A 40 0.04 6.91 12.01
C ALA A 40 0.32 6.12 10.72
N GLY A 41 1.31 6.55 9.93
CA GLY A 41 1.60 6.04 8.59
C GLY A 41 0.68 6.70 7.56
N GLY A 42 1.12 6.79 6.32
CA GLY A 42 0.46 7.54 5.27
C GLY A 42 0.21 6.72 3.99
N SER A 43 -0.72 7.15 3.13
CA SER A 43 -1.52 8.37 3.25
C SER A 43 -2.87 8.16 3.94
N SER A 44 -3.33 6.91 4.16
CA SER A 44 -4.59 6.61 4.85
C SER A 44 -4.45 6.53 6.39
N GLY A 45 -3.60 7.37 6.98
CA GLY A 45 -3.32 7.38 8.43
C GLY A 45 -4.55 7.64 9.28
N GLY A 46 -5.39 8.60 8.86
CA GLY A 46 -6.67 8.88 9.52
C GLY A 46 -7.62 7.67 9.53
N SER A 47 -7.70 6.93 8.43
CA SER A 47 -8.53 5.72 8.34
C SER A 47 -8.05 4.63 9.28
N ALA A 48 -6.73 4.40 9.34
CA ALA A 48 -6.13 3.43 10.26
C ALA A 48 -6.34 3.83 11.71
N ALA A 49 -6.11 5.11 12.03
CA ALA A 49 -6.30 5.67 13.37
C ALA A 49 -7.76 5.58 13.85
N ALA A 50 -8.73 5.87 12.97
CA ALA A 50 -10.16 5.79 13.29
C ALA A 50 -10.60 4.36 13.65
N VAL A 51 -10.19 3.36 12.87
CA VAL A 51 -10.45 1.94 13.15
C VAL A 51 -9.77 1.53 14.46
N ALA A 52 -8.51 1.91 14.62
CA ALA A 52 -7.74 1.69 15.82
C ALA A 52 -8.45 2.22 17.07
N MET A 53 -8.99 3.43 17.02
CA MET A 53 -9.69 4.08 18.13
C MET A 53 -11.15 3.65 18.30
N ASN A 54 -11.63 2.65 17.56
CA ASN A 54 -13.01 2.17 17.60
C ASN A 54 -14.04 3.23 17.18
N MET A 55 -13.63 4.21 16.37
CA MET A 55 -14.53 5.26 15.87
C MET A 55 -15.43 4.72 14.74
N CYS A 56 -15.01 3.64 14.08
CA CYS A 56 -15.78 2.92 13.07
C CYS A 56 -15.46 1.42 13.11
N LEU A 57 -16.35 0.61 12.54
CA LEU A 57 -16.12 -0.84 12.36
C LEU A 57 -15.04 -1.11 11.32
N ALA A 58 -15.12 -0.38 10.21
CA ALA A 58 -14.17 -0.41 9.12
C ALA A 58 -14.07 0.99 8.50
N ALA A 59 -12.93 1.27 7.87
CA ALA A 59 -12.69 2.48 7.11
C ALA A 59 -12.23 2.12 5.70
N LEU A 60 -12.53 2.99 4.74
CA LEU A 60 -11.92 2.95 3.42
C LEU A 60 -10.64 3.79 3.40
N GLY A 61 -9.72 3.40 2.56
CA GLY A 61 -8.53 4.17 2.21
C GLY A 61 -8.18 3.98 0.74
N SER A 62 -7.13 4.64 0.28
CA SER A 62 -6.52 4.37 -1.02
C SER A 62 -5.08 3.89 -0.83
N ASP A 63 -4.68 2.90 -1.61
CA ASP A 63 -3.35 2.32 -1.60
C ASP A 63 -2.75 2.40 -3.01
N THR A 64 -1.83 3.34 -3.19
CA THR A 64 -1.11 3.53 -4.46
C THR A 64 0.26 2.85 -4.40
N GLY A 65 0.95 2.94 -3.25
CA GLY A 65 2.28 2.33 -3.04
C GLY A 65 2.44 1.61 -1.70
N GLY A 66 1.38 1.49 -0.90
CA GLY A 66 1.43 1.07 0.50
C GLY A 66 0.46 1.81 1.41
N SER A 67 -0.26 2.80 0.87
CA SER A 67 -0.97 3.81 1.63
C SER A 67 -2.18 3.33 2.46
N VAL A 68 -2.53 2.04 2.40
CA VAL A 68 -3.44 1.37 3.35
C VAL A 68 -2.68 0.41 4.27
N ARG A 69 -1.74 -0.35 3.70
CA ARG A 69 -1.00 -1.41 4.39
C ARG A 69 0.01 -0.89 5.41
N LEU A 70 0.73 0.19 5.06
CA LEU A 70 1.70 0.83 5.95
C LEU A 70 1.02 1.46 7.18
N PRO A 71 -0.04 2.30 7.03
CA PRO A 71 -0.81 2.78 8.17
C PRO A 71 -1.40 1.67 9.04
N ALA A 72 -1.89 0.59 8.41
CA ALA A 72 -2.46 -0.54 9.14
C ALA A 72 -1.42 -1.24 10.03
N SER A 73 -0.21 -1.46 9.50
CA SER A 73 0.92 -1.97 10.27
C SER A 73 1.25 -1.07 11.47
N TYR A 74 1.39 0.24 11.23
CA TYR A 74 1.76 1.19 12.28
C TYR A 74 0.69 1.34 13.36
N CYS A 75 -0.59 1.35 12.99
CA CYS A 75 -1.70 1.52 13.93
C CYS A 75 -2.17 0.19 14.56
N GLY A 76 -1.60 -0.94 14.16
CA GLY A 76 -1.95 -2.26 14.69
C GLY A 76 -3.36 -2.70 14.32
N VAL A 77 -3.75 -2.51 13.05
CA VAL A 77 -5.04 -2.92 12.49
C VAL A 77 -4.83 -3.72 11.20
N VAL A 78 -5.87 -4.36 10.67
CA VAL A 78 -5.80 -5.05 9.38
C VAL A 78 -6.02 -4.04 8.26
N GLY A 79 -5.15 -4.07 7.24
CA GLY A 79 -5.25 -3.21 6.06
C GLY A 79 -5.11 -4.03 4.78
N PHE A 80 -6.15 -4.02 3.96
CA PHE A 80 -6.21 -4.81 2.73
C PHE A 80 -6.26 -3.92 1.49
N LYS A 81 -5.32 -4.16 0.59
CA LYS A 81 -5.35 -3.68 -0.79
C LYS A 81 -5.78 -4.84 -1.70
N PRO A 82 -6.99 -4.79 -2.27
CA PRO A 82 -7.45 -5.78 -3.24
C PRO A 82 -6.57 -5.86 -4.50
N SER A 83 -6.85 -6.86 -5.34
CA SER A 83 -6.38 -6.89 -6.71
C SER A 83 -6.83 -5.63 -7.46
N TYR A 84 -5.93 -5.02 -8.23
CA TYR A 84 -6.24 -3.81 -8.99
C TYR A 84 -7.46 -4.04 -9.91
N GLY A 85 -8.42 -3.11 -9.89
CA GLY A 85 -9.66 -3.21 -10.66
C GLY A 85 -10.80 -3.99 -9.97
N ARG A 86 -10.60 -4.60 -8.79
CA ARG A 86 -11.70 -5.27 -8.04
C ARG A 86 -12.73 -4.29 -7.49
N CYS A 87 -12.26 -3.17 -6.93
CA CYS A 87 -13.11 -2.09 -6.43
C CYS A 87 -13.07 -0.92 -7.42
N SER A 88 -14.22 -0.32 -7.70
CA SER A 88 -14.32 0.85 -8.58
C SER A 88 -13.52 2.03 -8.04
N ARG A 89 -12.89 2.77 -8.94
CA ARG A 89 -12.21 4.05 -8.67
C ARG A 89 -13.08 5.24 -9.04
N ARG A 90 -14.32 5.05 -9.49
CA ARG A 90 -15.25 6.15 -9.73
C ARG A 90 -15.51 6.91 -8.44
N GLY A 91 -15.21 8.21 -8.45
CA GLY A 91 -15.29 9.07 -7.27
C GLY A 91 -14.04 9.09 -6.39
N LEU A 92 -13.05 8.22 -6.66
CA LEU A 92 -11.72 8.34 -6.05
C LEU A 92 -10.97 9.49 -6.74
N ILE A 93 -10.54 10.48 -5.96
CA ILE A 93 -9.67 11.54 -6.46
C ILE A 93 -8.34 10.91 -6.88
N ALA A 94 -8.01 11.04 -8.17
CA ALA A 94 -6.89 10.34 -8.78
C ALA A 94 -5.53 10.89 -8.30
N TYR A 95 -4.67 9.98 -7.85
CA TYR A 95 -3.25 10.22 -7.65
C TYR A 95 -2.47 9.60 -8.83
N ALA A 96 -2.39 8.27 -8.89
CA ALA A 96 -1.78 7.54 -10.00
C ALA A 96 -2.73 6.42 -10.45
N ASN A 97 -3.50 6.68 -11.50
CA ASN A 97 -4.58 5.81 -11.97
C ASN A 97 -4.17 4.35 -12.17
N SER A 98 -2.97 4.10 -12.67
CA SER A 98 -2.52 2.74 -12.93
C SER A 98 -2.13 1.95 -11.68
N LEU A 99 -2.16 2.58 -10.49
CA LEU A 99 -1.71 2.03 -9.21
C LEU A 99 -2.76 2.17 -8.11
N ASP A 100 -3.54 3.27 -8.13
CA ASP A 100 -4.56 3.59 -7.15
C ASP A 100 -5.53 2.43 -6.97
N THR A 101 -5.65 1.95 -5.73
CA THR A 101 -6.59 0.88 -5.39
C THR A 101 -7.34 1.30 -4.12
N VAL A 102 -8.68 1.25 -4.15
CA VAL A 102 -9.48 1.41 -2.92
C VAL A 102 -9.20 0.22 -2.01
N GLY A 103 -8.74 0.50 -0.79
CA GLY A 103 -8.46 -0.49 0.23
C GLY A 103 -9.37 -0.36 1.44
N ILE A 104 -9.30 -1.37 2.30
CA ILE A 104 -10.18 -1.54 3.46
C ILE A 104 -9.32 -1.69 4.70
N LEU A 105 -9.66 -0.97 5.76
CA LEU A 105 -9.08 -1.12 7.08
C LEU A 105 -10.14 -1.58 8.07
N ALA A 106 -9.84 -2.59 8.87
CA ALA A 106 -10.71 -3.05 9.94
C ALA A 106 -9.88 -3.71 11.06
N LYS A 107 -10.54 -4.11 12.15
CA LYS A 107 -9.86 -4.81 13.25
C LYS A 107 -9.52 -6.26 12.96
N SER A 108 -10.25 -6.89 12.05
CA SER A 108 -10.07 -8.30 11.71
C SER A 108 -10.14 -8.50 10.20
N ALA A 109 -9.44 -9.52 9.70
CA ALA A 109 -9.50 -9.90 8.29
C ALA A 109 -10.92 -10.36 7.90
N LYS A 110 -11.69 -10.90 8.85
CA LYS A 110 -13.11 -11.22 8.67
C LYS A 110 -13.95 -9.98 8.38
N ASP A 111 -13.80 -8.91 9.15
CA ASP A 111 -14.54 -7.66 8.92
C ASP A 111 -14.14 -7.02 7.58
N VAL A 112 -12.84 -7.07 7.23
CA VAL A 112 -12.37 -6.68 5.90
C VAL A 112 -13.07 -7.48 4.81
N LEU A 113 -13.17 -8.80 4.95
CA LEU A 113 -13.82 -9.67 3.97
C LEU A 113 -15.31 -9.34 3.82
N THR A 114 -15.99 -8.98 4.91
CA THR A 114 -17.39 -8.53 4.86
C THR A 114 -17.54 -7.25 4.03
N VAL A 115 -16.71 -6.23 4.28
CA VAL A 115 -16.74 -4.99 3.49
C VAL A 115 -16.36 -5.25 2.03
N TYR A 116 -15.32 -6.05 1.80
CA TYR A 116 -14.86 -6.43 0.46
C TYR A 116 -15.98 -7.07 -0.36
N GLY A 117 -16.75 -7.99 0.24
CA GLY A 117 -17.89 -8.63 -0.41
C GLY A 117 -18.97 -7.66 -0.89
N VAL A 118 -19.07 -6.47 -0.27
CA VAL A 118 -20.02 -5.42 -0.65
C VAL A 118 -19.43 -4.54 -1.76
N ILE A 119 -18.20 -4.07 -1.62
CA ILE A 119 -17.65 -3.01 -2.48
C ILE A 119 -16.94 -3.53 -3.74
N ALA A 120 -16.53 -4.80 -3.79
CA ALA A 120 -15.77 -5.38 -4.89
C ALA A 120 -16.67 -5.80 -6.06
N GLN A 121 -17.44 -4.85 -6.60
CA GLN A 121 -18.39 -5.06 -7.70
C GLN A 121 -17.86 -4.49 -9.01
N HIS A 122 -18.35 -5.04 -10.14
CA HIS A 122 -18.09 -4.43 -11.44
C HIS A 122 -18.85 -3.10 -11.56
N ASP A 123 -18.12 -2.03 -11.82
CA ASP A 123 -18.67 -0.72 -12.19
C ASP A 123 -18.43 -0.48 -13.69
N PRO A 124 -19.47 -0.38 -14.54
CA PRO A 124 -19.32 -0.12 -15.97
C PRO A 124 -18.84 1.30 -16.28
N ASP A 125 -18.97 2.23 -15.34
CA ASP A 125 -18.54 3.63 -15.50
C ASP A 125 -17.08 3.86 -15.09
N ASP A 126 -16.40 2.82 -14.57
CA ASP A 126 -14.96 2.81 -14.38
C ASP A 126 -14.30 1.95 -15.48
N PRO A 127 -13.57 2.56 -16.44
CA PRO A 127 -12.96 1.83 -17.55
C PRO A 127 -11.88 0.83 -17.12
N THR A 128 -11.43 0.89 -15.87
CA THR A 128 -10.43 -0.02 -15.28
C THR A 128 -11.02 -1.04 -14.32
N SER A 129 -12.32 -0.96 -14.04
CA SER A 129 -13.05 -1.96 -13.26
C SER A 129 -12.96 -3.29 -13.99
N MET A 130 -12.54 -4.32 -13.27
CA MET A 130 -12.42 -5.68 -13.80
C MET A 130 -13.76 -6.10 -14.42
N PRO A 131 -13.81 -6.52 -15.70
CA PRO A 131 -15.05 -6.90 -16.35
C PRO A 131 -15.60 -8.20 -15.78
N THR A 132 -16.92 -8.39 -15.86
CA THR A 132 -17.62 -9.56 -15.30
C THR A 132 -17.05 -10.90 -15.76
N SER A 133 -16.67 -11.03 -17.03
CA SER A 133 -16.07 -12.26 -17.56
C SER A 133 -14.77 -12.62 -16.85
N LEU A 134 -13.89 -11.64 -16.64
CA LEU A 134 -12.63 -11.83 -15.94
C LEU A 134 -12.84 -12.08 -14.43
N ARG A 135 -13.84 -11.42 -13.83
CA ARG A 135 -14.22 -11.67 -12.43
C ARG A 135 -14.65 -13.11 -12.22
N ASN A 136 -15.53 -13.63 -13.07
CA ASN A 136 -16.03 -14.99 -12.94
C ASN A 136 -14.89 -16.01 -12.96
N SER A 137 -13.99 -15.92 -13.95
CA SER A 137 -12.83 -16.82 -14.05
C SER A 137 -11.87 -16.69 -12.85
N ALA A 138 -11.64 -15.46 -12.36
CA ALA A 138 -10.81 -15.25 -11.18
C ALA A 138 -11.47 -15.78 -9.89
N ASP A 139 -12.78 -15.59 -9.75
CA ASP A 139 -13.56 -16.01 -8.58
C ASP A 139 -13.69 -17.53 -8.48
N GLU A 140 -13.77 -18.24 -9.61
CA GLU A 140 -13.73 -19.70 -9.66
C GLU A 140 -12.42 -20.25 -9.08
N LEU A 141 -11.27 -19.72 -9.55
CA LEU A 141 -9.94 -20.10 -9.05
C LEU A 141 -9.72 -19.71 -7.59
N ASP A 142 -10.16 -18.50 -7.19
CA ASP A 142 -10.07 -18.01 -5.81
C ASP A 142 -10.89 -18.89 -4.86
N GLN A 143 -12.11 -19.27 -5.25
CA GLN A 143 -12.97 -20.16 -4.45
C GLN A 143 -12.38 -21.57 -4.33
N GLU A 144 -11.89 -22.14 -5.43
CA GLU A 144 -11.23 -23.45 -5.40
C GLU A 144 -10.06 -23.42 -4.40
N LEU A 145 -9.21 -22.40 -4.48
CA LEU A 145 -8.04 -22.27 -3.62
C LEU A 145 -8.43 -22.02 -2.15
N ALA A 146 -9.36 -21.11 -1.89
CA ALA A 146 -9.84 -20.80 -0.55
C ALA A 146 -10.49 -22.01 0.14
N SER A 147 -11.18 -22.87 -0.62
CA SER A 147 -11.85 -24.06 -0.08
C SER A 147 -10.90 -25.09 0.52
N ARG A 148 -9.62 -25.09 0.10
CA ARG A 148 -8.59 -26.01 0.60
C ARG A 148 -8.21 -25.76 2.07
N TRP A 149 -8.41 -24.53 2.56
CA TRP A 149 -8.06 -24.12 3.93
C TRP A 149 -9.25 -23.52 4.68
N ASN A 150 -10.26 -24.35 4.93
CA ASN A 150 -11.48 -23.99 5.68
C ASN A 150 -11.36 -24.14 7.20
N SER A 151 -10.20 -24.59 7.70
CA SER A 151 -9.87 -24.70 9.12
C SER A 151 -8.60 -23.90 9.45
N ASP A 152 -8.08 -24.03 10.67
CA ASP A 152 -6.80 -23.42 11.07
C ASP A 152 -5.58 -24.30 10.69
N ASP A 153 -5.82 -25.52 10.20
CA ASP A 153 -4.77 -26.39 9.63
C ASP A 153 -4.43 -25.91 8.21
N LEU A 154 -3.18 -25.50 8.05
CA LEU A 154 -2.58 -25.00 6.81
C LEU A 154 -1.72 -26.06 6.10
N THR A 155 -1.88 -27.34 6.44
CA THR A 155 -1.22 -28.45 5.73
C THR A 155 -1.43 -28.33 4.22
N GLY A 156 -0.34 -28.48 3.46
CA GLY A 156 -0.32 -28.33 2.00
C GLY A 156 -0.20 -26.88 1.50
N LEU A 157 -0.36 -25.87 2.36
CA LEU A 157 -0.05 -24.48 1.99
C LEU A 157 1.45 -24.32 1.79
N VAL A 158 1.85 -23.58 0.76
CA VAL A 158 3.26 -23.29 0.45
C VAL A 158 3.44 -21.80 0.42
N VAL A 159 4.29 -21.29 1.30
CA VAL A 159 4.51 -19.87 1.54
C VAL A 159 5.92 -19.50 1.11
N GLY A 160 6.02 -18.55 0.18
CA GLY A 160 7.28 -17.99 -0.29
C GLY A 160 7.83 -16.93 0.66
N ILE A 161 9.14 -16.98 0.90
CA ILE A 161 9.90 -15.94 1.63
C ILE A 161 10.93 -15.32 0.66
N PRO A 162 10.74 -14.07 0.22
CA PRO A 162 11.60 -13.46 -0.78
C PRO A 162 12.91 -12.99 -0.15
N GLN A 163 14.02 -13.42 -0.75
CA GLN A 163 15.37 -13.09 -0.27
C GLN A 163 15.65 -11.58 -0.36
N GLU A 164 15.13 -10.92 -1.40
CA GLU A 164 15.35 -9.51 -1.70
C GLU A 164 14.65 -8.56 -0.72
N TYR A 165 13.75 -9.06 0.14
CA TYR A 165 13.07 -8.26 1.16
C TYR A 165 13.87 -8.12 2.46
N TYR A 166 15.01 -8.81 2.59
CA TYR A 166 16.00 -8.52 3.62
C TYR A 166 16.82 -7.28 3.23
N VAL A 167 16.15 -6.14 3.14
CA VAL A 167 16.78 -4.85 2.82
C VAL A 167 17.63 -4.37 3.99
N GLU A 168 18.67 -3.61 3.69
CA GLU A 168 19.59 -3.04 4.68
C GLU A 168 18.88 -2.25 5.81
N PRO A 169 17.92 -1.33 5.54
CA PRO A 169 17.25 -0.55 6.60
C PRO A 169 16.22 -1.35 7.42
N LEU A 170 16.06 -2.65 7.19
CA LEU A 170 15.12 -3.48 7.93
C LEU A 170 15.59 -3.66 9.39
N SER A 171 14.82 -3.12 10.33
CA SER A 171 15.10 -3.19 11.77
C SER A 171 15.14 -4.63 12.29
N SER A 172 15.91 -4.86 13.36
CA SER A 172 16.02 -6.16 14.02
C SER A 172 14.67 -6.66 14.56
N ASP A 173 13.88 -5.76 15.14
CA ASP A 173 12.57 -6.11 15.70
C ASP A 173 11.60 -6.61 14.63
N VAL A 174 11.62 -5.99 13.44
CA VAL A 174 10.81 -6.47 12.31
C VAL A 174 11.30 -7.83 11.81
N LYS A 175 12.63 -8.04 11.74
CA LYS A 175 13.20 -9.36 11.41
C LYS A 175 12.77 -10.43 12.41
N ASP A 176 12.72 -10.10 13.69
CA ASP A 176 12.26 -11.00 14.76
C ASP A 176 10.80 -11.37 14.58
N VAL A 177 9.92 -10.38 14.43
CA VAL A 177 8.48 -10.59 14.21
C VAL A 177 8.21 -11.36 12.91
N TRP A 178 9.00 -11.11 11.86
CA TRP A 178 8.88 -11.87 10.62
C TRP A 178 9.27 -13.34 10.79
N ARG A 179 10.34 -13.63 11.55
CA ARG A 179 10.70 -15.00 11.93
C ARG A 179 9.62 -15.66 12.78
N ASP A 180 8.96 -14.92 13.68
CA ASP A 180 7.83 -15.42 14.46
C ASP A 180 6.64 -15.80 13.56
N GLY A 181 6.29 -14.96 12.58
CA GLY A 181 5.27 -15.28 11.58
C GLY A 181 5.59 -16.53 10.78
N ILE A 182 6.84 -16.69 10.35
CA ILE A 182 7.32 -17.89 9.66
C ILE A 182 7.17 -19.14 10.56
N ARG A 183 7.55 -19.04 11.84
CA ARG A 183 7.39 -20.13 12.81
C ARG A 183 5.92 -20.50 13.03
N GLN A 184 5.06 -19.49 13.14
CA GLN A 184 3.64 -19.70 13.36
C GLN A 184 2.98 -20.40 12.16
N LEU A 185 3.30 -20.00 10.93
CA LEU A 185 2.83 -20.68 9.73
C LEU A 185 3.29 -22.15 9.67
N LYS A 186 4.54 -22.44 10.03
CA LYS A 186 5.03 -23.83 10.13
C LYS A 186 4.27 -24.64 11.19
N LYS A 187 4.00 -24.04 12.36
CA LYS A 187 3.24 -24.69 13.43
C LYS A 187 1.82 -25.03 13.00
N LEU A 188 1.22 -24.20 12.15
CA LEU A 188 -0.09 -24.44 11.55
C LEU A 188 -0.06 -25.43 10.37
N GLY A 189 1.11 -25.96 9.98
CA GLY A 189 1.23 -27.00 8.93
C GLY A 189 1.70 -26.50 7.55
N ALA A 190 1.92 -25.19 7.37
CA ALA A 190 2.38 -24.66 6.09
C ALA A 190 3.85 -25.00 5.82
N SER A 191 4.15 -25.29 4.54
CA SER A 191 5.51 -25.39 4.02
C SER A 191 6.06 -24.01 3.71
N ILE A 192 7.31 -23.75 4.10
CA ILE A 192 7.98 -22.47 3.86
C ILE A 192 9.13 -22.68 2.88
N VAL A 193 9.15 -21.93 1.79
CA VAL A 193 10.20 -22.02 0.77
C VAL A 193 10.84 -20.65 0.51
N PRO A 194 12.18 -20.57 0.38
CA PRO A 194 12.81 -19.35 -0.10
C PRO A 194 12.47 -19.14 -1.58
N ILE A 195 12.20 -17.90 -1.96
CA ILE A 195 11.95 -17.49 -3.35
C ILE A 195 12.87 -16.32 -3.72
N SER A 196 12.99 -16.03 -5.01
CA SER A 196 13.73 -14.88 -5.52
C SER A 196 12.81 -14.02 -6.38
N LEU A 197 12.77 -12.73 -6.05
CA LEU A 197 12.08 -11.66 -6.78
C LEU A 197 13.13 -10.61 -7.20
N PRO A 198 14.00 -10.94 -8.18
CA PRO A 198 15.25 -10.21 -8.44
C PRO A 198 15.05 -8.77 -8.94
N HIS A 199 13.86 -8.43 -9.42
CA HIS A 199 13.53 -7.08 -9.89
C HIS A 199 12.96 -6.18 -8.77
N THR A 200 12.78 -6.70 -7.54
CA THR A 200 12.35 -5.91 -6.37
C THR A 200 13.21 -4.67 -6.15
N ARG A 201 14.52 -4.75 -6.41
CA ARG A 201 15.45 -3.61 -6.32
C ARG A 201 15.09 -2.40 -7.19
N TYR A 202 14.30 -2.59 -8.24
CA TYR A 202 13.87 -1.51 -9.13
C TYR A 202 12.53 -0.89 -8.70
N ALA A 203 11.84 -1.49 -7.72
CA ALA A 203 10.45 -1.18 -7.41
C ALA A 203 10.24 0.26 -6.96
N LEU A 204 11.04 0.76 -6.00
CA LEU A 204 10.93 2.14 -5.53
C LEU A 204 11.10 3.14 -6.68
N SER A 205 12.19 3.02 -7.45
CA SER A 205 12.46 3.94 -8.56
C SER A 205 11.38 3.88 -9.65
N ALA A 206 10.91 2.67 -9.99
CA ALA A 206 9.83 2.50 -10.97
C ALA A 206 8.53 3.14 -10.47
N TYR A 207 8.17 2.93 -9.21
CA TYR A 207 6.99 3.52 -8.60
C TYR A 207 7.03 5.03 -8.58
N TYR A 208 8.08 5.64 -8.03
CA TYR A 208 8.16 7.10 -7.97
C TYR A 208 8.21 7.71 -9.38
N THR A 209 8.84 7.07 -10.37
CA THR A 209 8.80 7.57 -11.74
C THR A 209 7.37 7.54 -12.32
N VAL A 210 6.66 6.42 -12.17
CA VAL A 210 5.31 6.24 -12.73
C VAL A 210 4.27 7.07 -11.99
N ALA A 211 4.25 6.99 -10.66
CA ALA A 211 3.25 7.67 -9.84
C ALA A 211 3.35 9.19 -9.96
N LEU A 212 4.57 9.75 -9.97
CA LEU A 212 4.77 11.18 -10.12
C LEU A 212 4.36 11.68 -11.52
N ALA A 213 4.74 10.95 -12.57
CA ALA A 213 4.32 11.26 -13.93
C ALA A 213 2.78 11.32 -14.05
N GLU A 214 2.09 10.29 -13.56
CA GLU A 214 0.62 10.26 -13.57
C GLU A 214 0.00 11.36 -12.70
N ALA A 215 0.56 11.62 -11.52
CA ALA A 215 0.09 12.67 -10.62
C ALA A 215 0.17 14.06 -11.28
N SER A 216 1.27 14.36 -11.95
CA SER A 216 1.46 15.64 -12.64
C SER A 216 0.38 15.90 -13.71
N SER A 217 -0.10 14.84 -14.35
CA SER A 217 -1.20 14.89 -15.33
C SER A 217 -2.56 14.94 -14.64
N ASN A 218 -2.81 14.06 -13.67
CA ASN A 218 -4.11 13.94 -12.98
C ASN A 218 -4.50 15.23 -12.25
N LEU A 219 -3.53 15.87 -11.60
CA LEU A 219 -3.72 17.10 -10.83
C LEU A 219 -3.74 18.35 -11.71
N ALA A 220 -3.52 18.27 -13.03
CA ALA A 220 -3.59 19.43 -13.92
C ALA A 220 -4.99 20.07 -13.97
N ARG A 221 -6.03 19.31 -13.59
CA ARG A 221 -7.44 19.77 -13.56
C ARG A 221 -7.77 20.78 -12.47
N TYR A 222 -6.92 20.92 -11.45
CA TYR A 222 -7.12 21.83 -10.33
C TYR A 222 -6.57 23.20 -10.73
N ASP A 223 -7.48 24.06 -11.18
CA ASP A 223 -7.19 25.37 -11.78
C ASP A 223 -8.04 26.51 -11.16
N GLY A 224 -8.96 26.20 -10.24
CA GLY A 224 -9.86 27.17 -9.62
C GLY A 224 -10.96 27.72 -10.53
N VAL A 225 -11.04 27.29 -11.79
CA VAL A 225 -12.02 27.81 -12.75
C VAL A 225 -13.39 27.17 -12.56
N ARG A 226 -13.42 25.84 -12.42
CA ARG A 226 -14.67 25.06 -12.29
C ARG A 226 -15.02 24.74 -10.84
N PHE A 227 -14.01 24.57 -9.98
CA PHE A 227 -14.17 24.20 -8.57
C PHE A 227 -12.87 24.43 -7.80
N GLY A 228 -12.96 24.40 -6.47
CA GLY A 228 -11.81 24.45 -5.56
C GLY A 228 -11.32 25.87 -5.25
N HIS A 229 -10.11 25.96 -4.71
CA HIS A 229 -9.43 27.22 -4.44
C HIS A 229 -9.21 28.01 -5.74
N ARG A 230 -9.36 29.32 -5.68
CA ARG A 230 -9.08 30.26 -6.77
C ARG A 230 -8.37 31.46 -6.18
N SER A 231 -7.18 31.77 -6.69
CA SER A 231 -6.46 32.96 -6.24
C SER A 231 -7.28 34.22 -6.50
N THR A 232 -7.30 35.12 -5.52
CA THR A 232 -7.91 36.46 -5.60
C THR A 232 -6.88 37.55 -5.89
N ALA A 233 -5.60 37.19 -6.07
CA ALA A 233 -4.60 38.13 -6.56
C ALA A 233 -5.09 38.72 -7.89
N MET A 234 -4.74 39.98 -8.19
CA MET A 234 -5.04 40.64 -9.48
C MET A 234 -3.92 40.28 -10.47
N PRO A 235 -4.03 39.18 -11.25
CA PRO A 235 -2.93 38.71 -12.07
C PRO A 235 -3.08 39.33 -13.47
N SER A 236 -2.01 39.39 -14.25
CA SER A 236 -2.20 39.34 -15.71
C SER A 236 -2.88 38.02 -16.06
N ASP A 237 -3.79 37.97 -17.05
CA ASP A 237 -4.59 36.78 -17.39
C ASP A 237 -3.77 35.47 -17.46
N ASP A 238 -2.49 35.54 -17.81
CA ASP A 238 -1.58 34.39 -17.93
C ASP A 238 -1.14 33.73 -16.60
N LEU A 239 -1.28 34.38 -15.44
CA LEU A 239 -0.75 33.89 -14.15
C LEU A 239 -1.79 33.28 -13.22
N ILE A 240 -3.08 33.42 -13.51
CA ILE A 240 -4.16 32.98 -12.61
C ILE A 240 -4.09 31.48 -12.28
N TYR A 241 -3.63 30.66 -13.23
CA TYR A 241 -3.45 29.22 -13.03
C TYR A 241 -2.25 28.90 -12.14
N ALA A 242 -1.14 29.61 -12.35
CA ALA A 242 0.09 29.40 -11.60
C ALA A 242 -0.12 29.80 -10.14
N ASP A 243 -0.69 30.98 -9.89
CA ASP A 243 -0.94 31.50 -8.55
C ASP A 243 -1.94 30.62 -7.79
N THR A 244 -3.06 30.26 -8.43
CA THR A 244 -4.06 29.37 -7.81
C THR A 244 -3.47 28.03 -7.38
N ARG A 245 -2.59 27.44 -8.20
CA ARG A 245 -1.97 26.15 -7.90
C ARG A 245 -0.85 26.28 -6.87
N ALA A 246 -0.07 27.35 -6.93
CA ALA A 246 1.00 27.63 -5.96
C ALA A 246 0.45 27.92 -4.57
N GLU A 247 -0.70 28.59 -4.47
CA GLU A 247 -1.41 28.83 -3.22
C GLU A 247 -2.14 27.59 -2.71
N GLY A 248 -2.74 26.80 -3.62
CA GLY A 248 -3.68 25.74 -3.27
C GLY A 248 -3.08 24.36 -2.98
N PHE A 249 -1.86 24.07 -3.48
CA PHE A 249 -1.20 22.79 -3.21
C PHE A 249 -0.15 22.91 -2.12
N GLY A 250 -0.04 21.92 -1.24
CA GLY A 250 1.06 21.83 -0.29
C GLY A 250 2.41 21.48 -0.95
N SER A 251 3.48 21.67 -0.18
CA SER A 251 4.86 21.60 -0.69
C SER A 251 5.26 20.24 -1.26
N GLU A 252 4.82 19.14 -0.63
CA GLU A 252 5.09 17.78 -1.14
C GLU A 252 4.32 17.52 -2.44
N VAL A 253 3.07 17.98 -2.55
CA VAL A 253 2.27 17.85 -3.79
C VAL A 253 2.92 18.64 -4.93
N GLN A 254 3.34 19.89 -4.66
CA GLN A 254 4.06 20.71 -5.65
C GLN A 254 5.37 20.03 -6.10
N ARG A 255 6.16 19.52 -5.16
CA ARG A 255 7.40 18.78 -5.46
C ARG A 255 7.13 17.60 -6.39
N ARG A 256 6.09 16.82 -6.10
CA ARG A 256 5.72 15.64 -6.88
C ARG A 256 5.22 15.99 -8.28
N ILE A 257 4.45 17.07 -8.42
CA ILE A 257 4.04 17.61 -9.72
C ILE A 257 5.26 18.01 -10.54
N LEU A 258 6.19 18.78 -9.97
CA LEU A 258 7.40 19.25 -10.67
C LEU A 258 8.27 18.08 -11.17
N LEU A 259 8.53 17.10 -10.30
CA LEU A 259 9.30 15.90 -10.66
C LEU A 259 8.57 15.06 -11.73
N GLY A 260 7.26 14.90 -11.59
CA GLY A 260 6.43 14.18 -12.56
C GLY A 260 6.42 14.83 -13.94
N THR A 261 6.27 16.17 -13.99
CA THR A 261 6.35 16.93 -15.23
C THR A 261 7.73 16.80 -15.87
N HIS A 262 8.81 16.84 -15.09
CA HIS A 262 10.17 16.65 -15.59
C HIS A 262 10.33 15.29 -16.28
N VAL A 263 9.88 14.21 -15.63
CA VAL A 263 9.94 12.83 -16.16
C VAL A 263 9.19 12.68 -17.50
N LEU A 264 8.18 13.51 -17.75
CA LEU A 264 7.37 13.47 -18.98
C LEU A 264 7.88 14.41 -20.10
N THR A 265 8.95 15.17 -19.88
CA THR A 265 9.55 16.00 -20.94
C THR A 265 10.16 15.16 -22.05
N ALA A 266 10.22 15.70 -23.28
CA ALA A 266 10.62 14.95 -24.48
C ALA A 266 11.98 14.22 -24.37
N GLY A 267 12.95 14.77 -23.64
CA GLY A 267 14.25 14.11 -23.41
C GLY A 267 14.26 13.12 -22.23
N ALA A 268 13.49 13.39 -21.18
CA ALA A 268 13.44 12.55 -19.98
C ALA A 268 12.50 11.35 -20.13
N TYR A 269 11.48 11.44 -20.99
CA TYR A 269 10.48 10.39 -21.17
C TYR A 269 11.11 9.04 -21.58
N GLU A 270 11.99 9.06 -22.58
CA GLU A 270 12.65 7.86 -23.07
C GLU A 270 13.69 7.29 -22.09
N THR A 271 14.31 8.15 -21.28
CA THR A 271 15.41 7.78 -20.38
C THR A 271 14.95 7.45 -18.96
N LEU A 272 13.79 7.94 -18.53
CA LEU A 272 13.24 7.71 -17.19
C LEU A 272 11.91 6.93 -17.25
N PHE A 273 10.89 7.44 -17.95
CA PHE A 273 9.55 6.86 -17.91
C PHE A 273 9.46 5.50 -18.59
N LEU A 274 10.00 5.35 -19.80
CA LEU A 274 9.97 4.06 -20.51
C LEU A 274 10.74 2.94 -19.77
N PRO A 275 11.96 3.17 -19.23
CA PRO A 275 12.63 2.19 -18.37
C PRO A 275 11.83 1.84 -17.11
N ALA A 276 11.17 2.80 -16.47
CA ALA A 276 10.32 2.54 -15.31
C ALA A 276 9.13 1.62 -15.64
N GLN A 277 8.48 1.82 -16.81
CA GLN A 277 7.41 0.93 -17.29
C GLN A 277 7.93 -0.50 -17.58
N ARG A 278 9.15 -0.62 -18.15
CA ARG A 278 9.79 -1.94 -18.34
C ARG A 278 10.11 -2.61 -17.02
N ALA A 279 10.66 -1.88 -16.05
CA ALA A 279 10.93 -2.38 -14.71
C ALA A 279 9.64 -2.86 -14.02
N ARG A 280 8.54 -2.10 -14.13
CA ARG A 280 7.21 -2.52 -13.66
C ARG A 280 6.81 -3.87 -14.24
N ARG A 281 6.98 -4.07 -15.56
CA ARG A 281 6.64 -5.35 -16.20
C ARG A 281 7.51 -6.51 -15.72
N LEU A 282 8.81 -6.28 -15.49
CA LEU A 282 9.71 -7.28 -14.93
C LEU A 282 9.29 -7.67 -13.51
N ILE A 283 8.95 -6.69 -12.66
CA ILE A 283 8.45 -6.94 -11.30
C ILE A 283 7.15 -7.75 -11.33
N GLN A 284 6.22 -7.40 -12.21
CA GLN A 284 4.99 -8.18 -12.39
C GLN A 284 5.29 -9.63 -12.83
N SER A 285 6.27 -9.80 -13.72
CA SER A 285 6.71 -11.12 -14.19
C SER A 285 7.29 -11.97 -13.07
N ASP A 286 8.05 -11.39 -12.14
CA ASP A 286 8.60 -12.12 -10.98
C ASP A 286 7.47 -12.75 -10.14
N PHE A 287 6.39 -12.00 -9.88
CA PHE A 287 5.22 -12.53 -9.16
C PHE A 287 4.47 -13.58 -9.98
N ASP A 288 4.20 -13.31 -11.26
CA ASP A 288 3.49 -14.23 -12.16
C ASP A 288 4.23 -15.58 -12.30
N GLU A 289 5.55 -15.60 -12.18
CA GLU A 289 6.38 -16.81 -12.27
C GLU A 289 6.60 -17.52 -10.94
N THR A 290 6.25 -16.86 -9.83
CA THR A 290 6.40 -17.38 -8.47
C THR A 290 5.14 -18.12 -8.00
N PHE A 291 3.95 -17.60 -8.32
CA PHE A 291 2.69 -18.18 -7.86
C PHE A 291 2.27 -19.42 -8.65
N LEU A 292 1.69 -20.40 -7.95
CA LEU A 292 1.07 -21.59 -8.55
C LEU A 292 -0.20 -21.24 -9.35
N SER A 293 -0.94 -20.22 -8.94
CA SER A 293 -2.14 -19.78 -9.65
C SER A 293 -1.79 -18.89 -10.85
N PRO A 294 -2.40 -19.12 -12.03
CA PRO A 294 -2.16 -18.29 -13.20
C PRO A 294 -2.72 -16.89 -13.01
N ASN A 295 -2.07 -15.89 -13.62
CA ASN A 295 -2.58 -14.53 -13.65
C ASN A 295 -3.63 -14.40 -14.78
N PRO A 296 -4.91 -14.19 -14.45
CA PRO A 296 -5.98 -14.18 -15.45
C PRO A 296 -5.93 -12.96 -16.39
N LEU A 297 -5.13 -11.93 -16.09
CA LEU A 297 -4.83 -10.83 -17.03
C LEU A 297 -3.94 -11.27 -18.20
N ASN A 298 -3.19 -12.36 -18.05
CA ASN A 298 -2.32 -12.89 -19.09
C ASN A 298 -3.00 -14.10 -19.77
N ALA A 299 -4.02 -13.86 -20.60
CA ALA A 299 -4.80 -14.92 -21.28
C ALA A 299 -3.98 -15.94 -22.11
N LYS A 300 -2.72 -15.63 -22.44
CA LYS A 300 -1.81 -16.52 -23.19
C LYS A 300 -1.00 -17.49 -22.30
N LYS A 301 -1.00 -17.31 -20.98
CA LYS A 301 -0.16 -18.06 -20.04
C LYS A 301 -1.07 -18.75 -19.02
N THR A 302 -1.58 -19.94 -19.39
CA THR A 302 -2.45 -20.76 -18.52
C THR A 302 -1.66 -21.64 -17.56
N ASP A 303 -0.43 -22.00 -17.93
CA ASP A 303 0.48 -22.78 -17.08
C ASP A 303 1.38 -21.87 -16.26
N THR A 304 1.57 -22.22 -14.99
CA THR A 304 2.51 -21.55 -14.10
C THR A 304 3.77 -22.39 -13.91
N LYS A 305 4.90 -21.69 -13.72
CA LYS A 305 6.16 -22.30 -13.25
C LYS A 305 6.35 -22.12 -11.75
N GLY A 306 5.36 -21.49 -11.10
CA GLY A 306 5.43 -21.14 -9.70
C GLY A 306 5.34 -22.35 -8.79
N ASN A 307 5.70 -22.12 -7.54
CA ASN A 307 5.78 -23.16 -6.52
C ASN A 307 5.19 -22.73 -5.17
N VAL A 308 4.64 -21.51 -5.08
CA VAL A 308 4.02 -21.00 -3.85
C VAL A 308 2.57 -20.60 -4.07
N HIS A 309 1.78 -20.71 -3.00
CA HIS A 309 0.39 -20.27 -2.98
C HIS A 309 0.27 -18.79 -2.61
N LEU A 310 1.14 -18.32 -1.70
CA LEU A 310 1.23 -16.92 -1.29
C LEU A 310 2.65 -16.58 -0.83
N ILE A 311 2.91 -15.29 -0.60
CA ILE A 311 4.20 -14.80 -0.12
C ILE A 311 4.01 -14.08 1.22
N LEU A 312 4.91 -14.30 2.18
CA LEU A 312 4.94 -13.57 3.47
C LEU A 312 6.11 -12.59 3.50
N THR A 313 5.83 -11.34 3.84
CA THR A 313 6.81 -10.23 3.95
C THR A 313 6.49 -9.37 5.17
N PRO A 314 7.41 -8.53 5.67
CA PRO A 314 7.05 -7.45 6.58
C PRO A 314 6.16 -6.42 5.90
N SER A 315 5.31 -5.72 6.65
CA SER A 315 4.52 -4.60 6.10
C SER A 315 5.27 -3.28 6.04
N ALA A 316 6.33 -3.14 6.84
CA ALA A 316 7.16 -1.94 6.97
C ALA A 316 8.58 -2.32 7.39
N ILE A 317 9.53 -1.39 7.27
CA ILE A 317 10.95 -1.61 7.64
C ILE A 317 11.20 -1.49 9.15
N SER A 318 10.31 -0.82 9.86
CA SER A 318 10.36 -0.55 11.31
C SER A 318 8.94 -0.46 11.87
N SER A 319 8.83 -0.37 13.21
CA SER A 319 7.61 0.14 13.84
C SER A 319 7.40 1.62 13.51
N ALA A 320 6.24 2.17 13.89
CA ALA A 320 5.93 3.58 13.67
C ALA A 320 7.06 4.51 14.17
N PRO A 321 7.62 5.40 13.32
CA PRO A 321 8.68 6.33 13.70
C PRO A 321 8.14 7.53 14.47
N ASN A 322 9.02 8.29 15.14
CA ASN A 322 8.65 9.59 15.69
C ASN A 322 8.17 10.52 14.57
N ILE A 323 7.09 11.24 14.83
CA ILE A 323 6.47 12.10 13.83
C ILE A 323 7.38 13.26 13.44
N ASP A 324 8.15 13.80 14.38
CA ASP A 324 9.06 14.91 14.16
C ASP A 324 10.27 14.47 13.33
N ASP A 325 10.68 13.21 13.46
CA ASP A 325 11.75 12.64 12.63
C ASP A 325 11.35 12.49 11.16
N CYS A 326 10.04 12.45 10.88
CA CYS A 326 9.48 12.33 9.54
C CYS A 326 9.35 13.68 8.82
N ILE A 327 9.46 14.81 9.53
CA ILE A 327 9.34 16.14 8.94
C ILE A 327 10.63 16.46 8.19
N PRO A 328 10.58 16.73 6.87
CA PRO A 328 11.78 17.12 6.14
C PRO A 328 12.27 18.50 6.62
N THR A 329 13.57 18.61 6.91
CA THR A 329 14.23 19.90 7.13
C THR A 329 14.82 20.41 5.81
N ALA A 330 14.92 21.73 5.62
CA ALA A 330 15.31 22.37 4.35
C ALA A 330 16.64 21.85 3.75
N ASP A 331 17.57 21.40 4.60
CA ASP A 331 18.90 20.95 4.18
C ASP A 331 19.08 19.42 4.11
N ASP A 332 18.01 18.63 4.33
CA ASP A 332 18.12 17.18 4.50
C ASP A 332 17.40 16.39 3.39
N ASN A 333 18.01 16.37 2.20
CA ASN A 333 17.60 15.50 1.09
C ASN A 333 17.59 14.00 1.49
N THR A 334 18.33 13.63 2.53
CA THR A 334 18.37 12.26 3.07
C THR A 334 17.04 11.90 3.72
N ARG A 335 16.40 12.82 4.46
CA ARG A 335 15.08 12.58 5.07
C ARG A 335 13.97 12.40 4.03
N VAL A 336 14.02 13.12 2.91
CA VAL A 336 13.07 12.94 1.80
C VAL A 336 13.24 11.55 1.18
N ALA A 337 14.48 11.14 0.91
CA ALA A 337 14.77 9.80 0.39
C ALA A 337 14.37 8.70 1.41
N ASN A 338 14.63 8.92 2.70
CA ASN A 338 14.29 7.98 3.77
C ASN A 338 12.77 7.81 3.93
N ALA A 339 11.98 8.87 3.75
CA ALA A 339 10.54 8.78 3.77
C ALA A 339 10.02 7.78 2.72
N TYR A 340 10.64 7.75 1.54
CA TYR A 340 10.31 6.85 0.44
C TYR A 340 10.76 5.40 0.69
N LEU A 341 11.81 5.19 1.50
CA LEU A 341 12.28 3.85 1.87
C LEU A 341 11.25 3.06 2.68
N ASN A 342 10.34 3.74 3.39
CA ASN A 342 9.27 3.06 4.14
C ASN A 342 8.36 2.22 3.24
N ASP A 343 8.21 2.59 1.98
CA ASP A 343 7.33 1.91 1.02
C ASP A 343 8.03 0.73 0.28
N VAL A 344 9.31 0.44 0.58
CA VAL A 344 10.09 -0.61 -0.09
C VAL A 344 9.43 -1.99 0.01
N MET A 345 8.69 -2.23 1.09
CA MET A 345 7.99 -3.49 1.35
C MET A 345 6.64 -3.59 0.64
N THR A 346 6.06 -2.47 0.23
CA THR A 346 4.66 -2.41 -0.21
C THR A 346 4.51 -2.10 -1.68
N VAL A 347 5.43 -1.33 -2.26
CA VAL A 347 5.43 -0.90 -3.66
C VAL A 347 5.42 -2.05 -4.68
N PRO A 348 6.20 -3.14 -4.51
CA PRO A 348 6.23 -4.22 -5.51
C PRO A 348 4.84 -4.81 -5.80
N ALA A 349 4.01 -4.94 -4.76
CA ALA A 349 2.63 -5.44 -4.91
C ALA A 349 1.72 -4.46 -5.65
N SER A 350 1.88 -3.15 -5.42
CA SER A 350 1.13 -2.12 -6.14
C SER A 350 1.50 -2.05 -7.62
N LEU A 351 2.80 -2.10 -7.93
CA LEU A 351 3.29 -2.13 -9.32
C LEU A 351 2.75 -3.33 -10.11
N SER A 352 2.61 -4.47 -9.43
CA SER A 352 2.12 -5.72 -10.01
C SER A 352 0.60 -5.87 -10.00
N GLY A 353 -0.11 -4.99 -9.29
CA GLY A 353 -1.57 -5.01 -9.17
C GLY A 353 -2.12 -6.16 -8.32
N ILE A 354 -1.29 -6.93 -7.63
CA ILE A 354 -1.67 -8.13 -6.88
C ILE A 354 -2.32 -7.78 -5.52
N PRO A 355 -3.20 -8.63 -4.96
CA PRO A 355 -3.80 -8.38 -3.65
C PRO A 355 -2.76 -8.51 -2.54
N ALA A 356 -2.86 -7.66 -1.53
CA ALA A 356 -1.94 -7.60 -0.41
C ALA A 356 -2.68 -7.20 0.89
N VAL A 357 -2.44 -7.92 1.98
CA VAL A 357 -3.04 -7.63 3.29
C VAL A 357 -1.96 -7.52 4.36
N SER A 358 -1.98 -6.41 5.10
CA SER A 358 -1.22 -6.24 6.34
C SER A 358 -2.09 -6.68 7.51
N ILE A 359 -1.54 -7.51 8.39
CA ILE A 359 -2.16 -7.92 9.66
C ILE A 359 -1.24 -7.54 10.83
N PRO A 360 -1.78 -7.09 11.97
CA PRO A 360 -0.98 -6.94 13.18
C PRO A 360 -0.51 -8.31 13.63
N PHE A 361 0.78 -8.47 13.97
CA PHE A 361 1.32 -9.77 14.36
C PHE A 361 2.19 -9.72 15.62
N GLY A 362 3.00 -8.67 15.77
CA GLY A 362 3.90 -8.53 16.92
C GLY A 362 4.05 -7.09 17.35
N LYS A 363 5.00 -6.86 18.26
CA LYS A 363 5.36 -5.53 18.76
C LYS A 363 6.87 -5.36 18.72
N SER A 364 7.33 -4.14 18.50
CA SER A 364 8.73 -3.79 18.69
C SER A 364 9.12 -4.02 20.15
N ARG A 365 10.28 -4.64 20.36
CA ARG A 365 10.87 -4.81 21.68
C ARG A 365 11.49 -3.51 22.17
N GLU A 366 11.95 -2.67 21.26
CA GLU A 366 12.55 -1.37 21.56
C GLU A 366 11.52 -0.37 22.12
N ASN A 367 10.35 -0.26 21.48
CA ASN A 367 9.38 0.80 21.80
C ASN A 367 7.95 0.32 22.05
N GLY A 368 7.66 -0.97 21.92
CA GLY A 368 6.35 -1.56 22.19
C GLY A 368 5.27 -1.30 21.12
N TYR A 369 5.56 -0.55 20.05
CA TYR A 369 4.59 -0.25 19.00
C TYR A 369 4.31 -1.47 18.11
N PRO A 370 3.14 -1.52 17.46
CA PRO A 370 2.75 -2.61 16.58
C PRO A 370 3.73 -2.82 15.42
N ILE A 371 3.91 -4.09 15.05
CA ILE A 371 4.58 -4.53 13.81
C ILE A 371 3.63 -5.45 13.05
N GLY A 372 3.36 -5.09 11.80
CA GLY A 372 2.51 -5.86 10.90
C GLY A 372 3.29 -6.78 9.95
N LEU A 373 2.71 -7.93 9.66
CA LEU A 373 3.14 -8.81 8.57
C LEU A 373 2.20 -8.68 7.38
N GLN A 374 2.76 -8.80 6.19
CA GLN A 374 2.06 -8.67 4.92
C GLN A 374 2.02 -10.02 4.19
N LEU A 375 0.82 -10.43 3.81
CA LEU A 375 0.60 -11.54 2.89
C LEU A 375 0.32 -10.98 1.50
N LEU A 376 0.99 -11.53 0.49
CA LEU A 376 0.78 -11.20 -0.92
C LEU A 376 0.21 -12.43 -1.63
N GLY A 377 -0.91 -12.25 -2.32
CA GLY A 377 -1.58 -13.31 -3.07
C GLY A 377 -1.43 -13.14 -4.58
N PRO A 378 -1.72 -14.18 -5.37
CA PRO A 378 -1.84 -14.06 -6.82
C PRO A 378 -2.99 -13.13 -7.21
N TYR A 379 -2.88 -12.47 -8.35
CA TYR A 379 -3.93 -11.57 -8.86
C TYR A 379 -5.28 -12.30 -8.93
N GLY A 380 -6.32 -11.66 -8.41
CA GLY A 380 -7.69 -12.20 -8.38
C GLY A 380 -7.99 -13.13 -7.19
N HIS A 381 -7.01 -13.55 -6.40
CA HIS A 381 -7.18 -14.50 -5.29
C HIS A 381 -7.36 -13.80 -3.94
N ASP A 382 -8.26 -12.82 -3.93
CA ASP A 382 -8.50 -11.90 -2.83
C ASP A 382 -9.11 -12.62 -1.59
N ARG A 383 -10.07 -13.53 -1.78
CA ARG A 383 -10.75 -14.22 -0.68
C ARG A 383 -9.86 -15.27 -0.05
N PHE A 384 -9.12 -16.03 -0.85
CA PHE A 384 -8.08 -16.94 -0.37
C PHE A 384 -7.07 -16.19 0.51
N LEU A 385 -6.56 -15.05 0.05
CA LEU A 385 -5.59 -14.27 0.80
C LEU A 385 -6.14 -13.81 2.16
N LEU A 386 -7.36 -13.25 2.17
CA LEU A 386 -8.03 -12.82 3.41
C LEU A 386 -8.34 -13.98 4.35
N ARG A 387 -8.64 -15.18 3.82
CA ARG A 387 -8.84 -16.38 4.62
C ARG A 387 -7.58 -16.78 5.38
N ILE A 388 -6.43 -16.81 4.70
CA ILE A 388 -5.15 -17.15 5.36
C ILE A 388 -4.74 -16.04 6.34
N ALA A 389 -4.99 -14.78 6.01
CA ALA A 389 -4.75 -13.65 6.91
C ALA A 389 -5.54 -13.78 8.22
N ASP A 390 -6.81 -14.19 8.16
CA ASP A 390 -7.63 -14.44 9.35
C ASP A 390 -7.06 -15.56 10.23
N VAL A 391 -6.68 -16.70 9.62
CA VAL A 391 -6.07 -17.83 10.34
C VAL A 391 -4.78 -17.39 11.04
N LEU A 392 -3.89 -16.70 10.32
CA LEU A 392 -2.62 -16.26 10.87
C LEU A 392 -2.81 -15.21 11.98
N ALA A 393 -3.72 -14.24 11.80
CA ALA A 393 -3.97 -13.20 12.78
C ALA A 393 -4.56 -13.74 14.09
N ARG A 394 -5.54 -14.67 14.02
CA ARG A 394 -6.13 -15.30 15.22
C ARG A 394 -5.17 -16.17 16.01
N ASN A 395 -4.10 -16.63 15.36
CA ASN A 395 -3.07 -17.47 15.95
C ASN A 395 -1.75 -16.70 16.20
N SER A 396 -1.78 -15.36 16.16
CA SER A 396 -0.66 -14.52 16.61
C SER A 396 -0.56 -14.56 18.15
N SER A 397 0.66 -14.69 18.66
CA SER A 397 0.95 -14.92 20.09
C SER A 397 1.01 -13.65 20.91
#